data_AF-A0A8J4XGN6-F1
#
_entry.id   AF-A0A8J4XGN6-F1
#
_cell.length_a   1.000
_cell.length_b   1.000
_cell.length_c   1.000
_cell.angle_alpha   90.00
_cell.angle_beta   90.00
_cell.angle_gamma   90.00
#
_symmetry.space_group_name_H-M   'P 1'
#
loop_
_entity.id
_entity.type
_entity.pdbx_description
1 polymer ?
#
loop_
_entity_poly.entity_id
_entity_poly.type
_entity_poly.pdbx_seq_one_letter_code
_entity_poly.pdbx_strand_id
1 'polypeptide(L)'
;MSSYSNHVTSLRQVRPVGPGLLNFAKKQSHHAHRWYWQGQKIPSYLLFMEKNYPPGFTYQDFGPQFTAEFFNAKDWVEIFASSGAKYIVLTTKHHEGYTLWGSKYSWSWNAVDVGPKRDLVDEISSALRKYTNLRLGLYHSLFEWFHPLFRADEKNNFTTTSFPQQKSLPELYEIVNKYKPEVLWSDGDGNAPDKYWNSTGFLAWLYNESPVRDTVVTNDRWGKDSICTHGGYYTCSDRYNPGHLLKHKWENCMSIDQRSWGYRREAKLSDYLNIEQLITTLVETVSCGGNLLLNVGPTHDGRITPIFEERLRQVGQWLKVNGDGIYNTTAWKVQNDSSTPGVWYTWKPQEKAVYAFLLSWPSKGYVILSDPIVSEARTQAAMLGYTDPLKWVPVKPRGLQVYLPALSPGSSLSQQREMRRSASEQAPCNLPTELPEFRKAPSGGASKRMLSPASSIELFIEATQQKRVKDENMYGQIVEELSAVELGHPDLGKEKQKKERNLTKHMKSKAHLKKCLELGVSPMNMDNTDVAEHEDDVQKSSEIRPVTDAAIKHQFSDADDSDGGEEDGDDPDDDEDDEYDGDSTPRTQSRSTSPQPYTLSKPFPSISFTKNLDSKERLEASS
;
A
#
# COMPACT_ATOMS: atom_id res chain seq x y z
N MET A 1 -29.56 -23.32 -61.99
CA MET A 1 -29.21 -22.73 -63.29
C MET A 1 -28.41 -21.45 -63.07
N SER A 2 -27.48 -21.13 -63.98
CA SER A 2 -26.85 -19.83 -64.27
C SER A 2 -26.41 -18.89 -63.12
N SER A 3 -25.08 -18.71 -63.04
CA SER A 3 -24.33 -17.43 -63.04
C SER A 3 -25.11 -16.10 -62.96
N TYR A 4 -24.65 -15.18 -62.08
CA TYR A 4 -24.16 -13.80 -62.33
C TYR A 4 -24.22 -12.97 -61.02
N SER A 5 -23.40 -11.95 -60.75
CA SER A 5 -21.93 -11.73 -60.80
C SER A 5 -21.66 -10.30 -60.26
N ASN A 6 -20.61 -10.10 -59.45
CA ASN A 6 -20.00 -8.78 -59.11
C ASN A 6 -20.88 -7.74 -58.36
N HIS A 7 -20.38 -6.84 -57.50
CA HIS A 7 -19.03 -6.59 -56.93
C HIS A 7 -19.17 -6.24 -55.43
N VAL A 8 -18.09 -6.34 -54.64
CA VAL A 8 -17.59 -5.21 -53.83
C VAL A 8 -16.11 -5.41 -53.42
N THR A 9 -15.42 -4.29 -53.34
CA THR A 9 -13.99 -4.01 -53.20
C THR A 9 -13.22 -4.73 -52.07
N SER A 10 -11.94 -5.00 -52.35
CA SER A 10 -10.90 -5.50 -51.45
C SER A 10 -10.78 -4.74 -50.11
N LEU A 11 -10.56 -5.50 -49.03
CA LEU A 11 -9.76 -5.10 -47.86
C LEU A 11 -8.59 -6.07 -47.70
N ARG A 12 -7.42 -5.56 -47.28
CA ARG A 12 -6.19 -6.38 -47.14
C ARG A 12 -6.25 -7.27 -45.90
N GLN A 13 -5.88 -8.53 -46.04
CA GLN A 13 -5.62 -9.42 -44.91
C GLN A 13 -4.44 -8.90 -44.06
N VAL A 14 -4.66 -8.78 -42.75
CA VAL A 14 -3.57 -8.68 -41.77
C VAL A 14 -3.07 -10.11 -41.51
N ARG A 15 -1.77 -10.35 -41.70
CA ARG A 15 -1.17 -11.66 -41.38
C ARG A 15 -1.09 -11.87 -39.86
N PRO A 16 -1.29 -13.09 -39.35
CA PRO A 16 -1.06 -13.38 -37.93
C PRO A 16 0.41 -13.17 -37.56
N VAL A 17 0.66 -12.64 -36.36
CA VAL A 17 2.01 -12.52 -35.79
C VAL A 17 2.35 -13.82 -35.05
N GLY A 18 3.54 -14.38 -35.30
CA GLY A 18 3.94 -15.70 -34.80
C GLY A 18 4.26 -15.76 -33.29
N PRO A 19 4.56 -16.98 -32.76
CA PRO A 19 4.53 -17.26 -31.32
C PRO A 19 5.56 -16.55 -30.42
N GLY A 20 6.58 -15.88 -30.99
CA GLY A 20 7.71 -15.30 -30.24
C GLY A 20 7.37 -14.20 -29.20
N LEU A 21 6.11 -13.77 -29.10
CA LEU A 21 5.64 -12.80 -28.11
C LEU A 21 5.28 -13.41 -26.74
N LEU A 22 5.28 -14.75 -26.58
CA LEU A 22 4.71 -15.39 -25.40
C LEU A 22 5.58 -15.31 -24.13
N ASN A 23 6.90 -15.13 -24.25
CA ASN A 23 7.82 -15.12 -23.10
C ASN A 23 7.84 -13.81 -22.28
N PHE A 24 6.98 -12.83 -22.58
CA PHE A 24 6.88 -11.55 -21.86
C PHE A 24 6.13 -11.68 -20.51
N ALA A 25 6.43 -12.72 -19.72
CA ALA A 25 5.55 -13.17 -18.63
C ALA A 25 6.22 -13.58 -17.30
N LYS A 26 7.55 -13.67 -17.22
CA LYS A 26 8.25 -14.08 -15.98
C LYS A 26 8.85 -12.85 -15.26
N LYS A 27 8.26 -12.50 -14.10
CA LYS A 27 8.67 -11.46 -13.11
C LYS A 27 8.99 -10.06 -13.66
N GLN A 28 8.04 -9.11 -13.55
CA GLN A 28 8.28 -7.69 -13.86
C GLN A 28 7.52 -6.73 -12.92
N SER A 29 8.19 -6.27 -11.85
CA SER A 29 7.71 -5.08 -11.13
C SER A 29 8.11 -3.81 -11.89
N HIS A 30 7.18 -2.85 -11.97
CA HIS A 30 7.44 -1.53 -12.57
C HIS A 30 8.65 -0.82 -11.95
N HIS A 31 8.78 -0.96 -10.64
CA HIS A 31 9.97 -0.62 -9.86
C HIS A 31 11.26 -1.07 -10.54
N ALA A 32 11.45 -2.38 -10.72
CA ALA A 32 12.70 -2.93 -11.23
C ALA A 32 13.01 -2.59 -12.70
N HIS A 33 12.13 -1.90 -13.44
CA HIS A 33 12.38 -1.54 -14.83
C HIS A 33 13.65 -0.67 -15.01
N ARG A 34 13.95 0.26 -14.10
CA ARG A 34 15.20 1.03 -14.16
C ARG A 34 16.42 0.14 -13.92
N TRP A 35 16.33 -0.79 -12.98
CA TRP A 35 17.39 -1.77 -12.71
C TRP A 35 17.64 -2.69 -13.91
N TYR A 36 16.57 -3.23 -14.50
CA TYR A 36 16.66 -4.10 -15.66
C TYR A 36 17.13 -3.38 -16.94
N TRP A 37 16.75 -2.12 -17.13
CA TRP A 37 17.18 -1.30 -18.28
C TRP A 37 18.61 -0.75 -18.12
N GLN A 38 18.92 -0.08 -17.01
CA GLN A 38 20.19 0.66 -16.84
C GLN A 38 21.26 -0.12 -16.07
N GLY A 39 20.87 -0.97 -15.12
CA GLY A 39 21.77 -1.77 -14.28
C GLY A 39 22.18 -3.08 -14.95
N GLN A 40 21.23 -4.02 -15.09
CA GLN A 40 21.44 -5.33 -15.70
C GLN A 40 21.41 -5.31 -17.24
N LYS A 41 20.88 -4.25 -17.85
CA LYS A 41 20.83 -4.04 -19.31
C LYS A 41 20.21 -5.22 -20.09
N ILE A 42 19.12 -5.77 -19.55
CA ILE A 42 18.43 -6.94 -20.12
C ILE A 42 17.95 -6.60 -21.55
N PRO A 43 18.27 -7.40 -22.58
CA PRO A 43 18.04 -7.05 -23.99
C PRO A 43 16.60 -6.67 -24.35
N SER A 44 15.60 -7.31 -23.74
CA SER A 44 14.18 -7.00 -23.97
C SER A 44 13.80 -5.58 -23.51
N TYR A 45 14.43 -5.05 -22.46
CA TYR A 45 14.22 -3.69 -21.99
C TYR A 45 14.97 -2.68 -22.87
N LEU A 46 16.18 -3.00 -23.33
CA LEU A 46 16.92 -2.18 -24.29
C LEU A 46 16.12 -2.00 -25.60
N LEU A 47 15.66 -3.11 -26.19
CA LEU A 47 14.84 -3.11 -27.41
C LEU A 47 13.48 -2.41 -27.20
N PHE A 48 12.87 -2.54 -26.02
CA PHE A 48 11.66 -1.79 -25.70
C PHE A 48 11.93 -0.28 -25.66
N MET A 49 13.02 0.15 -25.01
CA MET A 49 13.35 1.57 -24.90
C MET A 49 13.74 2.18 -26.25
N GLU A 50 14.59 1.50 -27.03
CA GLU A 50 14.98 1.90 -28.39
C GLU A 50 13.77 2.02 -29.34
N LYS A 51 12.77 1.14 -29.21
CA LYS A 51 11.58 1.13 -30.06
C LYS A 51 10.54 2.21 -29.70
N ASN A 52 10.51 2.68 -28.45
CA ASN A 52 9.42 3.54 -27.96
C ASN A 52 9.87 4.96 -27.56
N TYR A 53 11.18 5.22 -27.43
CA TYR A 53 11.74 6.50 -26.98
C TYR A 53 12.87 6.96 -27.92
N PRO A 54 13.14 8.26 -28.04
CA PRO A 54 14.16 8.77 -28.94
C PRO A 54 15.59 8.34 -28.52
N PRO A 55 16.54 8.23 -29.47
CA PRO A 55 17.94 7.95 -29.15
C PRO A 55 18.51 8.95 -28.12
N GLY A 56 19.16 8.43 -27.09
CA GLY A 56 19.73 9.23 -25.99
C GLY A 56 18.78 9.50 -24.82
N PHE A 57 17.52 9.05 -24.88
CA PHE A 57 16.55 9.19 -23.78
C PHE A 57 17.05 8.54 -22.47
N THR A 58 16.99 9.28 -21.37
CA THR A 58 17.44 8.89 -20.03
C THR A 58 16.27 8.55 -19.10
N TYR A 59 16.55 7.97 -17.92
CA TYR A 59 15.48 7.76 -16.93
C TYR A 59 14.96 9.08 -16.35
N GLN A 60 15.80 10.11 -16.30
CA GLN A 60 15.46 11.43 -15.80
C GLN A 60 14.42 12.13 -16.70
N ASP A 61 14.38 11.82 -17.99
CA ASP A 61 13.38 12.34 -18.94
C ASP A 61 11.95 11.82 -18.68
N PHE A 62 11.78 10.80 -17.82
CA PHE A 62 10.46 10.44 -17.29
C PHE A 62 9.95 11.39 -16.19
N GLY A 63 10.84 12.12 -15.50
CA GLY A 63 10.45 13.03 -14.42
C GLY A 63 9.41 14.07 -14.85
N PRO A 64 9.62 14.80 -15.97
CA PRO A 64 8.61 15.72 -16.53
C PRO A 64 7.34 15.04 -17.07
N GLN A 65 7.36 13.73 -17.32
CA GLN A 65 6.21 12.96 -17.83
C GLN A 65 5.32 12.42 -16.69
N PHE A 66 5.81 12.37 -15.46
CA PHE A 66 4.99 12.14 -14.28
C PHE A 66 4.25 13.43 -13.94
N THR A 67 3.06 13.62 -14.50
CA THR A 67 2.29 14.88 -14.34
C THR A 67 1.37 14.85 -13.13
N ALA A 68 0.86 13.68 -12.72
CA ALA A 68 -0.21 13.53 -11.75
C ALA A 68 -1.43 14.46 -12.03
N GLU A 69 -1.73 14.73 -13.31
CA GLU A 69 -2.72 15.72 -13.77
C GLU A 69 -4.12 15.50 -13.18
N PHE A 70 -4.57 14.23 -13.12
CA PHE A 70 -5.85 13.82 -12.58
C PHE A 70 -5.74 13.30 -11.14
N PHE A 71 -4.62 13.54 -10.45
CA PHE A 71 -4.47 13.16 -9.04
C PHE A 71 -5.35 14.05 -8.13
N ASN A 72 -6.30 13.41 -7.45
CA ASN A 72 -7.08 13.99 -6.37
C ASN A 72 -6.96 13.15 -5.10
N ALA A 73 -6.28 13.71 -4.09
CA ALA A 73 -6.06 13.06 -2.79
C ALA A 73 -7.36 12.66 -2.08
N LYS A 74 -8.44 13.44 -2.25
CA LYS A 74 -9.74 13.14 -1.63
C LYS A 74 -10.35 11.86 -2.21
N ASP A 75 -10.28 11.68 -3.53
CA ASP A 75 -10.94 10.57 -4.21
C ASP A 75 -10.18 9.26 -3.97
N TRP A 76 -8.85 9.31 -3.94
CA TRP A 76 -8.01 8.19 -3.48
C TRP A 76 -8.37 7.77 -2.04
N VAL A 77 -8.47 8.75 -1.12
CA VAL A 77 -8.81 8.51 0.28
C VAL A 77 -10.23 7.96 0.46
N GLU A 78 -11.18 8.37 -0.37
CA GLU A 78 -12.53 7.79 -0.43
C GLU A 78 -12.49 6.33 -0.90
N ILE A 79 -11.77 6.02 -1.99
CA ILE A 79 -11.58 4.65 -2.49
C ILE A 79 -10.94 3.74 -1.41
N PHE A 80 -9.90 4.22 -0.71
CA PHE A 80 -9.23 3.46 0.35
C PHE A 80 -10.09 3.30 1.63
N ALA A 81 -10.95 4.26 1.96
CA ALA A 81 -11.92 4.09 3.04
C ALA A 81 -13.02 3.09 2.65
N SER A 82 -13.51 3.19 1.42
CA SER A 82 -14.51 2.31 0.83
C SER A 82 -14.01 0.87 0.61
N SER A 83 -12.72 0.59 0.72
CA SER A 83 -12.17 -0.78 0.69
C SER A 83 -12.16 -1.50 2.04
N GLY A 84 -12.51 -0.80 3.13
CA GLY A 84 -12.41 -1.36 4.48
C GLY A 84 -11.00 -1.39 5.06
N ALA A 85 -10.03 -0.73 4.44
CA ALA A 85 -8.69 -0.54 5.01
C ALA A 85 -8.75 0.15 6.39
N LYS A 86 -7.68 0.00 7.19
CA LYS A 86 -7.48 0.73 8.47
C LYS A 86 -6.24 1.62 8.45
N TYR A 87 -5.34 1.37 7.51
CA TYR A 87 -4.16 2.15 7.20
C TYR A 87 -3.94 2.11 5.68
N ILE A 88 -3.17 3.07 5.16
CA ILE A 88 -2.56 2.96 3.82
C ILE A 88 -1.04 3.07 3.98
N VAL A 89 -0.27 2.59 3.00
CA VAL A 89 1.18 2.84 2.95
C VAL A 89 1.51 3.50 1.62
N LEU A 90 1.97 4.76 1.65
CA LEU A 90 2.33 5.53 0.45
C LEU A 90 3.85 5.49 0.23
N THR A 91 4.28 5.09 -0.97
CA THR A 91 5.67 5.20 -1.44
C THR A 91 6.14 6.65 -1.48
N THR A 92 6.91 7.09 -0.48
CA THR A 92 7.48 8.45 -0.45
C THR A 92 8.69 8.58 -1.37
N LYS A 93 9.54 7.55 -1.35
CA LYS A 93 10.74 7.37 -2.18
C LYS A 93 10.91 5.88 -2.46
N HIS A 94 11.24 5.54 -3.70
CA HIS A 94 11.58 4.18 -4.11
C HIS A 94 13.03 4.15 -4.67
N HIS A 95 13.58 2.98 -4.99
CA HIS A 95 15.00 2.73 -5.28
C HIS A 95 15.63 3.58 -6.41
N GLU A 96 14.84 4.28 -7.24
CA GLU A 96 15.32 5.27 -8.22
C GLU A 96 15.64 6.66 -7.65
N GLY A 97 15.35 6.90 -6.36
CA GLY A 97 15.66 8.12 -5.60
C GLY A 97 14.69 9.28 -5.81
N TYR A 98 13.66 9.13 -6.62
CA TYR A 98 12.66 10.18 -6.84
C TYR A 98 11.72 10.27 -5.64
N THR A 99 11.48 11.49 -5.16
CA THR A 99 10.67 11.73 -3.95
C THR A 99 9.33 12.39 -4.26
N LEU A 100 8.24 11.88 -3.70
CA LEU A 100 6.88 12.41 -3.92
C LEU A 100 6.57 13.69 -3.12
N TRP A 101 7.58 14.28 -2.47
CA TRP A 101 7.52 15.54 -1.75
C TRP A 101 8.75 16.40 -2.05
N GLY A 102 8.70 17.69 -1.72
CA GLY A 102 9.85 18.59 -1.86
C GLY A 102 10.96 18.31 -0.84
N SER A 103 11.73 17.23 -1.05
CA SER A 103 12.88 16.86 -0.22
C SER A 103 14.06 17.82 -0.42
N LYS A 104 14.57 18.39 0.67
CA LYS A 104 15.82 19.18 0.65
C LYS A 104 17.04 18.38 0.18
N TYR A 105 16.96 17.05 0.23
CA TYR A 105 18.01 16.10 -0.09
C TYR A 105 17.80 15.45 -1.48
N SER A 106 16.67 15.72 -2.15
CA SER A 106 16.38 15.33 -3.55
C SER A 106 16.19 16.56 -4.45
N TRP A 107 17.01 17.60 -4.29
CA TRP A 107 16.91 18.81 -5.10
C TRP A 107 16.93 18.50 -6.60
N SER A 108 15.98 19.05 -7.36
CA SER A 108 15.73 18.76 -8.78
C SER A 108 15.38 17.29 -9.14
N TRP A 109 15.07 16.43 -8.15
CA TRP A 109 14.65 15.04 -8.37
C TRP A 109 13.47 14.65 -7.46
N ASN A 110 12.43 15.48 -7.48
CA ASN A 110 11.24 15.32 -6.65
C ASN A 110 9.97 15.93 -7.29
N ALA A 111 8.80 15.60 -6.76
CA ALA A 111 7.49 15.98 -7.31
C ALA A 111 7.14 17.48 -7.23
N VAL A 112 7.85 18.27 -6.42
CA VAL A 112 7.70 19.73 -6.36
C VAL A 112 8.61 20.40 -7.40
N ASP A 113 9.84 19.94 -7.56
CA ASP A 113 10.81 20.50 -8.51
C ASP A 113 10.58 20.04 -9.95
N VAL A 114 10.13 18.80 -10.18
CA VAL A 114 10.01 18.17 -11.51
C VAL A 114 8.74 17.32 -11.59
N GLY A 115 8.00 17.41 -12.70
CA GLY A 115 6.74 16.69 -12.88
C GLY A 115 5.56 17.46 -12.25
N PRO A 116 4.85 16.95 -11.22
CA PRO A 116 3.55 17.47 -10.80
C PRO A 116 3.51 18.89 -10.23
N LYS A 117 4.66 19.42 -9.78
CA LYS A 117 4.78 20.67 -9.01
C LYS A 117 3.97 20.67 -7.71
N ARG A 118 3.79 19.50 -7.10
CA ARG A 118 2.89 19.23 -5.96
C ARG A 118 3.57 18.34 -4.92
N ASP A 119 3.21 18.55 -3.66
CA ASP A 119 3.64 17.70 -2.54
C ASP A 119 2.58 16.62 -2.30
N LEU A 120 2.72 15.50 -3.00
CA LEU A 120 1.70 14.46 -3.03
C LEU A 120 1.58 13.74 -1.68
N VAL A 121 2.66 13.71 -0.89
CA VAL A 121 2.66 13.15 0.48
C VAL A 121 1.90 14.07 1.43
N ASP A 122 2.10 15.39 1.35
CA ASP A 122 1.33 16.35 2.14
C ASP A 122 -0.16 16.30 1.80
N GLU A 123 -0.52 16.32 0.50
CA GLU A 123 -1.90 16.25 0.04
C GLU A 123 -2.63 14.98 0.52
N ILE A 124 -2.01 13.80 0.40
CA ILE A 124 -2.59 12.54 0.87
C ILE A 124 -2.70 12.52 2.41
N SER A 125 -1.65 12.92 3.13
CA SER A 125 -1.67 12.94 4.59
C SER A 125 -2.71 13.90 5.16
N SER A 126 -2.92 15.04 4.50
CA SER A 126 -3.95 16.03 4.84
C SER A 126 -5.36 15.55 4.47
N ALA A 127 -5.54 14.89 3.32
CA ALA A 127 -6.82 14.32 2.92
C ALA A 127 -7.28 13.18 3.87
N LEU A 128 -6.38 12.26 4.23
CA LEU A 128 -6.65 11.19 5.20
C LEU A 128 -7.22 11.76 6.51
N ARG A 129 -6.46 12.67 7.14
CA ARG A 129 -6.80 13.33 8.42
C ARG A 129 -8.12 14.10 8.38
N LYS A 130 -8.47 14.67 7.23
CA LYS A 130 -9.64 15.54 7.08
C LYS A 130 -10.93 14.77 6.80
N TYR A 131 -10.85 13.63 6.12
CA TYR A 131 -12.02 12.92 5.61
C TYR A 131 -12.22 11.50 6.17
N THR A 132 -11.23 10.93 6.88
CA THR A 132 -11.26 9.51 7.31
C THR A 132 -10.59 9.27 8.65
N ASN A 133 -10.85 8.09 9.23
CA ASN A 133 -10.10 7.55 10.37
C ASN A 133 -9.00 6.55 9.93
N LEU A 134 -8.50 6.67 8.70
CA LEU A 134 -7.41 5.82 8.19
C LEU A 134 -6.07 6.28 8.77
N ARG A 135 -5.27 5.34 9.26
CA ARG A 135 -3.90 5.59 9.71
C ARG A 135 -2.98 5.88 8.52
N LEU A 136 -2.10 6.86 8.66
CA LEU A 136 -1.09 7.16 7.63
C LEU A 136 0.12 6.24 7.80
N GLY A 137 0.42 5.45 6.79
CA GLY A 137 1.71 4.78 6.62
C GLY A 137 2.50 5.38 5.46
N LEU A 138 3.83 5.37 5.59
CA LEU A 138 4.76 5.83 4.57
C LEU A 138 5.82 4.75 4.31
N TYR A 139 5.97 4.36 3.05
CA TYR A 139 7.08 3.55 2.57
C TYR A 139 8.26 4.47 2.20
N HIS A 140 9.48 4.08 2.55
CA HIS A 140 10.69 4.79 2.16
C HIS A 140 11.83 3.80 1.92
N SER A 141 12.35 3.73 0.69
CA SER A 141 13.53 2.90 0.45
C SER A 141 14.80 3.51 1.02
N LEU A 142 15.59 2.68 1.71
CA LEU A 142 16.86 3.09 2.33
C LEU A 142 17.90 3.43 1.26
N PHE A 143 18.02 2.60 0.22
CA PHE A 143 19.03 2.72 -0.83
C PHE A 143 18.54 3.32 -2.17
N GLU A 144 19.49 3.73 -3.01
CA GLU A 144 19.24 4.26 -4.35
C GLU A 144 20.21 3.67 -5.38
N TRP A 145 19.69 2.92 -6.35
CA TRP A 145 20.45 2.08 -7.30
C TRP A 145 21.61 2.75 -8.03
N PHE A 146 21.55 4.07 -8.21
CA PHE A 146 22.50 4.84 -9.03
C PHE A 146 22.97 6.12 -8.33
N HIS A 147 22.73 6.28 -7.02
CA HIS A 147 23.20 7.46 -6.30
C HIS A 147 24.72 7.38 -6.08
N PRO A 148 25.53 8.40 -6.47
CA PRO A 148 26.98 8.31 -6.43
C PRO A 148 27.56 7.98 -5.05
N LEU A 149 27.02 8.57 -3.98
CA LEU A 149 27.45 8.26 -2.61
C LEU A 149 27.16 6.80 -2.21
N PHE A 150 26.00 6.24 -2.57
CA PHE A 150 25.69 4.84 -2.27
C PHE A 150 26.65 3.90 -2.99
N ARG A 151 26.93 4.17 -4.28
CA ARG A 151 27.91 3.41 -5.07
C ARG A 151 29.35 3.55 -4.58
N ALA A 152 29.71 4.69 -4.00
CA ALA A 152 31.02 4.88 -3.37
C ALA A 152 31.15 4.07 -2.08
N ASP A 153 30.12 4.09 -1.22
CA ASP A 153 30.08 3.30 0.02
C ASP A 153 29.99 1.79 -0.27
N GLU A 154 29.17 1.36 -1.22
CA GLU A 154 29.05 -0.04 -1.71
C GLU A 154 30.40 -0.57 -2.20
N LYS A 155 31.09 0.17 -3.07
CA LYS A 155 32.45 -0.16 -3.53
C LYS A 155 33.48 -0.21 -2.38
N ASN A 156 33.19 0.47 -1.28
CA ASN A 156 34.02 0.50 -0.07
C ASN A 156 33.50 -0.44 1.03
N ASN A 157 32.75 -1.48 0.65
CA ASN A 157 32.17 -2.51 1.52
C ASN A 157 31.38 -1.95 2.72
N PHE A 158 30.67 -0.83 2.50
CA PHE A 158 29.88 -0.11 3.49
C PHE A 158 30.65 0.35 4.74
N THR A 159 31.98 0.48 4.65
CA THR A 159 32.84 0.98 5.74
C THR A 159 32.78 2.50 5.89
N THR A 160 32.52 3.23 4.81
CA THR A 160 32.06 4.63 4.84
C THR A 160 30.53 4.67 4.87
N THR A 161 29.97 5.70 5.51
CA THR A 161 28.51 5.91 5.71
C THR A 161 28.04 7.23 5.10
N SER A 162 28.66 7.61 3.97
CA SER A 162 28.48 8.91 3.30
C SER A 162 27.03 9.13 2.88
N PHE A 163 26.41 8.12 2.27
CA PHE A 163 25.05 8.17 1.78
C PHE A 163 23.99 8.16 2.91
N PRO A 164 24.04 7.26 3.92
CA PRO A 164 23.13 7.31 5.07
C PRO A 164 23.14 8.67 5.76
N GLN A 165 24.31 9.23 6.04
CA GLN A 165 24.44 10.51 6.76
C GLN A 165 23.93 11.72 5.97
N GLN A 166 24.15 11.76 4.65
CA GLN A 166 23.85 12.94 3.82
C GLN A 166 22.51 12.86 3.08
N LYS A 167 21.93 11.65 2.97
CA LYS A 167 20.78 11.39 2.09
C LYS A 167 19.63 10.65 2.78
N SER A 168 19.77 9.36 3.12
CA SER A 168 18.60 8.59 3.58
C SER A 168 18.16 8.89 5.01
N LEU A 169 19.07 9.05 5.98
CA LEU A 169 18.68 9.42 7.35
C LEU A 169 18.02 10.81 7.42
N PRO A 170 18.57 11.88 6.81
CA PRO A 170 17.90 13.19 6.81
C PRO A 170 16.50 13.18 6.18
N GLU A 171 16.28 12.37 5.14
CA GLU A 171 14.95 12.17 4.54
C GLU A 171 13.98 11.44 5.47
N LEU A 172 14.44 10.38 6.16
CA LEU A 172 13.65 9.68 7.17
C LEU A 172 13.24 10.63 8.33
N TYR A 173 14.17 11.44 8.83
CA TYR A 173 13.84 12.49 9.82
C TYR A 173 12.86 13.52 9.26
N GLU A 174 12.99 13.94 8.00
CA GLU A 174 12.08 14.93 7.39
C GLU A 174 10.65 14.39 7.23
N ILE A 175 10.48 13.18 6.69
CA ILE A 175 9.13 12.60 6.50
C ILE A 175 8.44 12.30 7.84
N VAL A 176 9.17 11.86 8.86
CA VAL A 176 8.60 11.59 10.19
C VAL A 176 8.17 12.89 10.87
N ASN A 177 9.01 13.93 10.86
CA ASN A 177 8.68 15.19 11.53
C ASN A 177 7.58 15.99 10.80
N LYS A 178 7.61 16.00 9.45
CA LYS A 178 6.63 16.73 8.63
C LYS A 178 5.29 15.99 8.56
N TYR A 179 5.30 14.73 8.13
CA TYR A 179 4.07 13.99 7.83
C TYR A 179 3.54 13.15 8.97
N LYS A 180 4.31 12.90 10.04
CA LYS A 180 3.87 12.18 11.24
C LYS A 180 3.12 10.86 10.91
N PRO A 181 3.81 9.88 10.32
CA PRO A 181 3.24 8.58 10.00
C PRO A 181 3.08 7.69 11.25
N GLU A 182 2.09 6.82 11.22
CA GLU A 182 1.84 5.78 12.22
C GLU A 182 2.34 4.40 11.73
N VAL A 183 2.70 4.27 10.45
CA VAL A 183 3.51 3.14 9.94
C VAL A 183 4.68 3.69 9.15
N LEU A 184 5.90 3.26 9.45
CA LEU A 184 7.09 3.58 8.65
C LEU A 184 7.69 2.28 8.10
N TRP A 185 7.56 2.10 6.79
CA TRP A 185 7.87 0.86 6.07
C TRP A 185 9.18 1.06 5.29
N SER A 186 10.29 0.55 5.80
CA SER A 186 11.59 0.63 5.11
C SER A 186 11.71 -0.47 4.05
N ASP A 187 12.55 -0.27 3.05
CA ASP A 187 12.81 -1.31 2.03
C ASP A 187 14.13 -1.13 1.29
N GLY A 188 14.66 -2.23 0.76
CA GLY A 188 15.90 -2.23 0.00
C GLY A 188 17.11 -1.84 0.87
N ASP A 189 17.61 -2.80 1.65
CA ASP A 189 18.84 -2.66 2.43
C ASP A 189 20.13 -2.55 1.59
N GLY A 190 20.05 -2.76 0.27
CA GLY A 190 21.18 -2.64 -0.65
C GLY A 190 22.29 -3.69 -0.46
N ASN A 191 22.03 -4.79 0.23
CA ASN A 191 23.00 -5.74 0.80
C ASN A 191 23.88 -5.14 1.92
N ALA A 192 23.49 -3.99 2.50
CA ALA A 192 24.22 -3.34 3.58
C ALA A 192 23.63 -3.68 4.96
N PRO A 193 24.46 -3.83 6.01
CA PRO A 193 23.99 -4.12 7.35
C PRO A 193 23.26 -2.93 7.98
N ASP A 194 22.43 -3.20 8.99
CA ASP A 194 21.70 -2.20 9.79
C ASP A 194 22.63 -1.10 10.36
N LYS A 195 23.86 -1.48 10.71
CA LYS A 195 24.92 -0.60 11.21
C LYS A 195 25.37 0.46 10.20
N TYR A 196 25.39 0.15 8.90
CA TYR A 196 25.69 1.12 7.85
C TYR A 196 24.57 2.16 7.75
N TRP A 197 23.32 1.69 7.78
CA TRP A 197 22.12 2.52 7.79
C TRP A 197 21.94 3.35 9.07
N ASN A 198 22.66 3.03 10.15
CA ASN A 198 22.41 3.52 11.51
C ASN A 198 20.95 3.28 11.96
N SER A 199 20.37 2.15 11.53
CA SER A 199 18.95 1.84 11.76
C SER A 199 18.62 1.77 13.24
N THR A 200 19.50 1.21 14.07
CA THR A 200 19.33 1.16 15.52
C THR A 200 19.28 2.55 16.16
N GLY A 201 20.15 3.48 15.74
CA GLY A 201 20.14 4.87 16.20
C GLY A 201 18.88 5.63 15.75
N PHE A 202 18.48 5.47 14.48
CA PHE A 202 17.26 6.09 13.96
C PHE A 202 15.99 5.55 14.64
N LEU A 203 15.87 4.22 14.82
CA LEU A 203 14.73 3.61 15.50
C LEU A 203 14.69 3.98 16.99
N ALA A 204 15.84 4.12 17.65
CA ALA A 204 15.91 4.65 19.02
C ALA A 204 15.37 6.08 19.11
N TRP A 205 15.69 6.97 18.17
CA TRP A 205 15.06 8.29 18.09
C TRP A 205 13.55 8.19 17.78
N LEU A 206 13.17 7.31 16.84
CA LEU A 206 11.79 7.13 16.41
C LEU A 206 10.86 6.76 17.58
N TYR A 207 11.30 5.85 18.45
CA TYR A 207 10.52 5.33 19.58
C TYR A 207 10.70 6.11 20.90
N ASN A 208 11.68 7.02 21.02
CA ASN A 208 11.86 7.83 22.25
C ASN A 208 11.50 9.32 22.08
N GLU A 209 11.85 9.92 20.94
CA GLU A 209 11.87 11.39 20.79
C GLU A 209 10.93 11.91 19.70
N SER A 210 10.62 11.10 18.67
CA SER A 210 9.85 11.54 17.52
C SER A 210 8.42 11.99 17.86
N PRO A 211 7.79 12.84 17.03
CA PRO A 211 6.41 13.28 17.24
C PRO A 211 5.34 12.18 17.05
N VAL A 212 5.75 10.93 16.78
CA VAL A 212 4.88 9.76 16.57
C VAL A 212 5.28 8.54 17.40
N ARG A 213 6.25 8.67 18.30
CA ARG A 213 6.77 7.56 19.14
C ARG A 213 5.70 6.73 19.84
N ASP A 214 4.58 7.36 20.20
CA ASP A 214 3.49 6.78 20.99
C ASP A 214 2.49 5.98 20.11
N THR A 215 2.69 5.97 18.78
CA THR A 215 1.78 5.39 17.78
C THR A 215 2.45 4.64 16.62
N VAL A 216 3.72 4.94 16.31
CA VAL A 216 4.40 4.44 15.10
C VAL A 216 4.79 2.97 15.22
N VAL A 217 4.70 2.22 14.11
CA VAL A 217 5.26 0.87 13.98
C VAL A 217 6.11 0.73 12.71
N THR A 218 7.14 -0.12 12.78
CA THR A 218 8.05 -0.41 11.65
C THR A 218 8.08 -1.89 11.29
N ASN A 219 8.32 -2.19 10.01
CA ASN A 219 8.61 -3.54 9.52
C ASN A 219 10.03 -3.99 9.90
N ASP A 220 10.50 -5.07 9.28
CA ASP A 220 11.77 -5.79 9.53
C ASP A 220 12.82 -5.64 8.41
N ARG A 221 12.69 -4.64 7.52
CA ARG A 221 13.61 -4.43 6.39
C ARG A 221 14.58 -3.26 6.64
N TRP A 222 15.34 -3.32 7.73
CA TRP A 222 16.23 -2.24 8.21
C TRP A 222 17.73 -2.49 7.98
N GLY A 223 18.07 -3.58 7.30
CA GLY A 223 19.42 -4.04 7.00
C GLY A 223 19.40 -5.48 6.49
N LYS A 224 20.44 -5.90 5.77
CA LYS A 224 20.54 -7.19 5.07
C LYS A 224 20.04 -8.40 5.88
N ASP A 225 20.39 -8.46 7.17
CA ASP A 225 20.13 -9.61 8.04
C ASP A 225 19.00 -9.35 9.07
N SER A 226 18.21 -8.28 8.90
CA SER A 226 17.08 -7.95 9.78
C SER A 226 15.76 -8.65 9.42
N ILE A 227 15.61 -9.08 8.17
CA ILE A 227 14.37 -9.71 7.66
C ILE A 227 14.09 -11.02 8.41
N CYS A 228 12.83 -11.27 8.78
CA CYS A 228 12.38 -12.34 9.68
C CYS A 228 13.00 -12.35 11.10
N THR A 229 13.86 -11.39 11.43
CA THR A 229 14.82 -11.51 12.55
C THR A 229 14.72 -10.35 13.53
N HIS A 230 14.50 -9.12 13.03
CA HIS A 230 14.41 -7.91 13.85
C HIS A 230 13.53 -6.83 13.20
N GLY A 231 12.36 -6.56 13.80
CA GLY A 231 11.42 -5.53 13.35
C GLY A 231 10.17 -5.50 14.23
N GLY A 232 9.33 -4.47 14.10
CA GLY A 232 8.05 -4.39 14.83
C GLY A 232 7.00 -5.39 14.32
N TYR A 233 7.08 -5.74 13.04
CA TYR A 233 6.39 -6.87 12.42
C TYR A 233 7.19 -7.40 11.23
N TYR A 234 7.02 -8.68 10.90
CA TYR A 234 7.82 -9.35 9.86
C TYR A 234 7.18 -9.25 8.46
N THR A 235 8.02 -9.00 7.44
CA THR A 235 7.68 -8.91 6.02
C THR A 235 8.64 -9.77 5.17
N CYS A 236 8.97 -10.94 5.74
CA CYS A 236 9.95 -11.96 5.35
C CYS A 236 10.23 -12.17 3.85
N SER A 237 9.23 -11.99 3.00
CA SER A 237 9.37 -11.99 1.55
C SER A 237 8.27 -11.16 0.90
N ASP A 238 8.43 -10.85 -0.39
CA ASP A 238 7.33 -10.30 -1.18
C ASP A 238 6.21 -11.34 -1.31
N ARG A 239 4.97 -10.95 -1.03
CA ARG A 239 3.79 -11.83 -0.92
C ARG A 239 3.90 -12.89 0.18
N TYR A 240 4.62 -12.60 1.26
CA TYR A 240 4.78 -13.52 2.39
C TYR A 240 3.43 -13.95 2.97
N ASN A 241 3.14 -15.24 2.91
CA ASN A 241 2.05 -15.90 3.64
C ASN A 241 2.59 -17.25 4.15
N PRO A 242 2.83 -17.43 5.46
CA PRO A 242 3.43 -18.63 6.02
C PRO A 242 2.46 -19.83 6.06
N GLY A 243 1.14 -19.61 5.88
CA GLY A 243 0.12 -20.66 5.97
C GLY A 243 -0.09 -21.25 7.38
N HIS A 244 0.62 -20.76 8.39
CA HIS A 244 0.52 -21.19 9.79
C HIS A 244 0.70 -19.99 10.74
N LEU A 245 0.30 -20.17 12.01
CA LEU A 245 0.42 -19.12 13.03
C LEU A 245 1.87 -18.90 13.46
N LEU A 246 2.36 -17.67 13.28
CA LEU A 246 3.66 -17.23 13.80
C LEU A 246 3.53 -16.66 15.22
N LYS A 247 4.60 -16.82 16.01
CA LYS A 247 4.73 -16.21 17.36
C LYS A 247 4.90 -14.69 17.32
N HIS A 248 5.53 -14.17 16.26
CA HIS A 248 5.72 -12.74 16.03
C HIS A 248 4.62 -12.18 15.12
N LYS A 249 4.26 -10.90 15.28
CA LYS A 249 3.34 -10.24 14.33
C LYS A 249 4.03 -10.10 12.97
N TRP A 250 3.25 -10.25 11.90
CA TRP A 250 3.73 -10.24 10.52
C TRP A 250 2.68 -9.62 9.57
N GLU A 251 3.11 -9.28 8.36
CA GLU A 251 2.29 -8.65 7.33
C GLU A 251 2.53 -9.29 5.95
N ASN A 252 1.44 -9.69 5.30
CA ASN A 252 1.40 -10.08 3.90
C ASN A 252 1.36 -8.82 3.03
N CYS A 253 2.52 -8.33 2.59
CA CYS A 253 2.59 -7.28 1.59
C CYS A 253 2.48 -7.90 0.19
N MET A 254 1.44 -7.55 -0.58
CA MET A 254 1.18 -8.10 -1.91
C MET A 254 0.41 -7.14 -2.84
N SER A 255 0.50 -7.34 -4.16
CA SER A 255 -0.19 -6.52 -5.16
C SER A 255 -1.38 -7.23 -5.81
N ILE A 256 -2.42 -6.47 -6.19
CA ILE A 256 -3.57 -6.97 -6.98
C ILE A 256 -3.12 -7.40 -8.39
N ASP A 257 -2.15 -6.73 -9.00
CA ASP A 257 -1.45 -7.25 -10.18
C ASP A 257 -0.48 -8.35 -9.73
N GLN A 258 -0.63 -9.56 -10.27
CA GLN A 258 0.18 -10.72 -9.92
C GLN A 258 1.65 -10.55 -10.35
N ARG A 259 1.91 -9.74 -11.39
CA ARG A 259 3.25 -9.56 -11.98
C ARG A 259 3.99 -8.34 -11.44
N SER A 260 3.27 -7.28 -11.07
CA SER A 260 3.84 -5.96 -10.74
C SER A 260 3.28 -5.32 -9.49
N TRP A 261 4.09 -4.45 -8.88
CA TRP A 261 3.69 -3.49 -7.85
C TRP A 261 3.12 -2.20 -8.48
N GLY A 262 3.89 -1.50 -9.33
CA GLY A 262 3.44 -0.31 -10.07
C GLY A 262 2.67 -0.62 -11.37
N TYR A 263 2.05 0.42 -11.98
CA TYR A 263 1.11 0.32 -13.11
C TYR A 263 1.71 -0.16 -14.43
N ARG A 264 1.34 -1.38 -14.85
CA ARG A 264 1.54 -1.92 -16.21
C ARG A 264 0.44 -1.47 -17.18
N ARG A 265 0.83 -0.99 -18.37
CA ARG A 265 -0.11 -0.50 -19.40
C ARG A 265 -0.64 -1.59 -20.35
N GLU A 266 0.04 -2.72 -20.35
CA GLU A 266 -0.18 -3.91 -21.19
C GLU A 266 -0.73 -5.10 -20.40
N ALA A 267 -1.01 -4.90 -19.11
CA ALA A 267 -1.64 -5.87 -18.23
C ALA A 267 -3.00 -6.34 -18.75
N LYS A 268 -3.24 -7.65 -18.68
CA LYS A 268 -4.51 -8.27 -19.05
C LYS A 268 -5.35 -8.52 -17.80
N LEU A 269 -6.67 -8.67 -17.97
CA LEU A 269 -7.58 -8.99 -16.84
C LEU A 269 -7.13 -10.24 -16.06
N SER A 270 -6.56 -11.23 -16.76
CA SER A 270 -5.98 -12.46 -16.21
C SER A 270 -4.75 -12.26 -15.32
N ASP A 271 -4.08 -11.10 -15.42
CA ASP A 271 -2.90 -10.79 -14.60
C ASP A 271 -3.27 -10.20 -13.25
N TYR A 272 -4.52 -9.76 -13.07
CA TYR A 272 -5.03 -9.28 -11.80
C TYR A 272 -5.68 -10.42 -11.02
N LEU A 273 -5.63 -10.35 -9.70
CA LEU A 273 -6.39 -11.28 -8.85
C LEU A 273 -7.89 -11.00 -8.96
N ASN A 274 -8.70 -12.06 -8.92
CA ASN A 274 -10.16 -11.95 -8.79
C ASN A 274 -10.54 -11.68 -7.31
N ILE A 275 -11.82 -11.39 -7.07
CA ILE A 275 -12.28 -11.05 -5.71
C ILE A 275 -12.21 -12.27 -4.78
N GLU A 276 -12.48 -13.46 -5.31
CA GLU A 276 -12.45 -14.74 -4.58
C GLU A 276 -11.03 -15.03 -4.03
N GLN A 277 -9.99 -14.80 -4.83
CA GLN A 277 -8.59 -14.88 -4.44
C GLN A 277 -8.24 -13.84 -3.38
N LEU A 278 -8.63 -12.57 -3.57
CA LEU A 278 -8.32 -11.50 -2.62
C LEU A 278 -8.98 -11.72 -1.25
N ILE A 279 -10.24 -12.18 -1.20
CA ILE A 279 -10.92 -12.55 0.03
C ILE A 279 -10.30 -13.80 0.66
N THR A 280 -9.93 -14.80 -0.14
CA THR A 280 -9.21 -15.99 0.33
C THR A 280 -7.91 -15.61 1.05
N THR A 281 -7.02 -14.87 0.38
CA THR A 281 -5.74 -14.48 0.97
C THR A 281 -5.89 -13.56 2.17
N LEU A 282 -6.93 -12.70 2.22
CA LEU A 282 -7.26 -11.91 3.42
C LEU A 282 -7.64 -12.80 4.60
N VAL A 283 -8.54 -13.77 4.40
CA VAL A 283 -8.98 -14.72 5.44
C VAL A 283 -7.81 -15.56 5.94
N GLU A 284 -7.04 -16.18 5.04
CA GLU A 284 -5.84 -16.98 5.36
C GLU A 284 -4.83 -16.19 6.19
N THR A 285 -4.52 -14.96 5.75
CA THR A 285 -3.56 -14.07 6.41
C THR A 285 -4.01 -13.76 7.84
N VAL A 286 -5.28 -13.41 8.05
CA VAL A 286 -5.81 -13.03 9.38
C VAL A 286 -5.94 -14.24 10.31
N SER A 287 -6.37 -15.41 9.80
CA SER A 287 -6.42 -16.66 10.56
C SER A 287 -5.04 -17.14 11.04
N CYS A 288 -3.99 -16.85 10.26
CA CYS A 288 -2.58 -17.07 10.62
C CYS A 288 -1.96 -15.90 11.42
N GLY A 289 -2.77 -14.92 11.85
CA GLY A 289 -2.36 -13.83 12.74
C GLY A 289 -1.69 -12.64 12.06
N GLY A 290 -1.61 -12.61 10.74
CA GLY A 290 -1.00 -11.54 9.95
C GLY A 290 -1.88 -10.30 9.78
N ASN A 291 -1.36 -9.30 9.09
CA ASN A 291 -2.13 -8.25 8.42
C ASN A 291 -2.00 -8.41 6.90
N LEU A 292 -2.99 -7.97 6.12
CA LEU A 292 -2.87 -7.88 4.65
C LEU A 292 -2.63 -6.43 4.23
N LEU A 293 -1.48 -6.15 3.61
CA LEU A 293 -1.18 -4.87 2.95
C LEU A 293 -1.31 -5.06 1.44
N LEU A 294 -2.43 -4.59 0.90
CA LEU A 294 -2.81 -4.79 -0.50
C LEU A 294 -2.47 -3.57 -1.37
N ASN A 295 -1.43 -3.70 -2.18
CA ASN A 295 -0.94 -2.68 -3.10
C ASN A 295 -1.81 -2.56 -4.37
N VAL A 296 -1.94 -1.31 -4.83
CA VAL A 296 -2.44 -0.93 -6.16
C VAL A 296 -1.41 -0.07 -6.89
N GLY A 297 -1.40 -0.12 -8.23
CA GLY A 297 -0.51 0.71 -9.05
C GLY A 297 -1.27 1.83 -9.75
N PRO A 298 -1.21 3.09 -9.28
CA PRO A 298 -1.77 4.24 -9.98
C PRO A 298 -1.00 4.56 -11.27
N THR A 299 -1.69 5.21 -12.20
CA THR A 299 -1.13 5.74 -13.45
C THR A 299 -0.24 6.97 -13.21
N HIS A 300 0.66 7.27 -14.16
CA HIS A 300 1.54 8.45 -14.12
C HIS A 300 0.79 9.80 -14.08
N ASP A 301 -0.45 9.81 -14.58
CA ASP A 301 -1.37 10.96 -14.54
C ASP A 301 -2.27 10.98 -13.29
N GLY A 302 -2.02 10.10 -12.31
CA GLY A 302 -2.60 10.21 -10.97
C GLY A 302 -3.89 9.43 -10.71
N ARG A 303 -4.32 8.57 -11.64
CA ARG A 303 -5.58 7.80 -11.51
C ARG A 303 -5.33 6.39 -10.97
N ILE A 304 -6.09 5.99 -9.97
CA ILE A 304 -6.35 4.57 -9.68
C ILE A 304 -7.18 4.03 -10.85
N THR A 305 -6.78 2.93 -11.48
CA THR A 305 -7.51 2.40 -12.64
C THR A 305 -8.79 1.68 -12.19
N PRO A 306 -9.84 1.62 -13.03
CA PRO A 306 -11.13 1.04 -12.63
C PRO A 306 -11.05 -0.40 -12.12
N ILE A 307 -10.10 -1.21 -12.60
CA ILE A 307 -9.89 -2.59 -12.11
C ILE A 307 -9.34 -2.65 -10.68
N PHE A 308 -8.46 -1.71 -10.29
CA PHE A 308 -7.98 -1.60 -8.91
C PHE A 308 -9.08 -1.06 -8.00
N GLU A 309 -9.82 -0.03 -8.44
CA GLU A 309 -10.95 0.52 -7.69
C GLU A 309 -12.07 -0.52 -7.49
N GLU A 310 -12.44 -1.26 -8.54
CA GLU A 310 -13.46 -2.32 -8.47
C GLU A 310 -13.09 -3.36 -7.40
N ARG A 311 -11.87 -3.91 -7.45
CA ARG A 311 -11.39 -4.91 -6.48
C ARG A 311 -11.34 -4.35 -5.06
N LEU A 312 -10.85 -3.13 -4.87
CA LEU A 312 -10.84 -2.46 -3.57
C LEU A 312 -12.26 -2.31 -3.00
N ARG A 313 -13.21 -1.77 -3.77
CA ARG A 313 -14.60 -1.60 -3.33
C ARG A 313 -15.31 -2.93 -3.12
N GLN A 314 -15.00 -3.97 -3.90
CA GLN A 314 -15.53 -5.33 -3.68
C GLN A 314 -15.06 -5.95 -2.36
N VAL A 315 -13.78 -5.79 -2.01
CA VAL A 315 -13.24 -6.20 -0.70
C VAL A 315 -13.94 -5.46 0.44
N GLY A 316 -14.15 -4.15 0.29
CA GLY A 316 -14.89 -3.34 1.28
C GLY A 316 -16.37 -3.71 1.42
N GLN A 317 -17.04 -4.07 0.34
CA GLN A 317 -18.42 -4.58 0.37
C GLN A 317 -18.52 -5.90 1.15
N TRP A 318 -17.57 -6.82 0.95
CA TRP A 318 -17.51 -8.07 1.72
C TRP A 318 -17.18 -7.81 3.20
N LEU A 319 -16.23 -6.91 3.50
CA LEU A 319 -15.86 -6.50 4.85
C LEU A 319 -16.98 -5.75 5.59
N LYS A 320 -17.90 -5.08 4.89
CA LYS A 320 -19.07 -4.45 5.50
C LYS A 320 -20.03 -5.47 6.15
N VAL A 321 -20.04 -6.72 5.67
CA VAL A 321 -20.84 -7.81 6.23
C VAL A 321 -20.01 -8.70 7.16
N ASN A 322 -18.81 -9.09 6.73
CA ASN A 322 -18.00 -10.13 7.38
C ASN A 322 -16.87 -9.58 8.26
N GLY A 323 -16.65 -8.27 8.28
CA GLY A 323 -15.51 -7.63 8.93
C GLY A 323 -15.47 -7.78 10.45
N ASP A 324 -16.58 -8.14 11.10
CA ASP A 324 -16.61 -8.40 12.55
C ASP A 324 -15.87 -9.69 12.94
N GLY A 325 -15.74 -10.64 12.01
CA GLY A 325 -14.85 -11.80 12.14
C GLY A 325 -13.42 -11.53 11.68
N ILE A 326 -13.07 -10.30 11.29
CA ILE A 326 -11.73 -9.91 10.81
C ILE A 326 -11.11 -8.88 11.76
N TYR A 327 -11.72 -7.70 11.91
CA TYR A 327 -11.21 -6.62 12.74
C TYR A 327 -11.30 -6.98 14.23
N ASN A 328 -10.30 -6.58 15.01
CA ASN A 328 -10.21 -6.84 16.46
C ASN A 328 -10.25 -8.34 16.84
N THR A 329 -10.08 -9.25 15.88
CA THR A 329 -9.89 -10.68 16.14
C THR A 329 -8.42 -11.02 16.35
N THR A 330 -8.16 -12.23 16.80
CA THR A 330 -6.84 -12.87 16.83
C THR A 330 -6.93 -14.23 16.14
N ALA A 331 -5.78 -14.77 15.73
CA ALA A 331 -5.68 -16.17 15.35
C ALA A 331 -6.25 -17.09 16.44
N TRP A 332 -7.03 -18.09 16.04
CA TRP A 332 -7.53 -19.11 16.97
C TRP A 332 -6.47 -20.18 17.22
N LYS A 333 -6.73 -21.10 18.17
CA LYS A 333 -5.86 -22.25 18.49
C LYS A 333 -5.67 -23.26 17.33
N VAL A 334 -6.43 -23.09 16.26
CA VAL A 334 -6.42 -23.88 15.02
C VAL A 334 -6.73 -22.88 13.89
N GLN A 335 -5.96 -22.91 12.80
CA GLN A 335 -6.04 -21.94 11.71
C GLN A 335 -7.14 -22.30 10.70
N ASN A 336 -7.22 -23.57 10.32
CA ASN A 336 -8.13 -24.15 9.34
C ASN A 336 -8.73 -25.47 9.86
N ASP A 337 -9.87 -25.90 9.33
CA ASP A 337 -10.54 -27.10 9.86
C ASP A 337 -9.86 -28.41 9.47
N SER A 338 -9.68 -29.31 10.45
CA SER A 338 -9.04 -30.62 10.27
C SER A 338 -9.76 -31.55 9.27
N SER A 339 -11.04 -31.31 8.97
CA SER A 339 -11.88 -32.22 8.17
C SER A 339 -12.50 -31.57 6.93
N THR A 340 -12.80 -30.27 6.97
CA THR A 340 -13.45 -29.57 5.85
C THR A 340 -12.48 -28.59 5.18
N PRO A 341 -11.96 -28.89 3.96
CA PRO A 341 -11.04 -28.00 3.28
C PRO A 341 -11.71 -26.68 2.90
N GLY A 342 -10.93 -25.60 2.89
CA GLY A 342 -11.44 -24.25 2.61
C GLY A 342 -12.24 -23.62 3.76
N VAL A 343 -12.15 -24.15 4.98
CA VAL A 343 -12.67 -23.53 6.20
C VAL A 343 -11.50 -22.97 7.04
N TRP A 344 -11.57 -21.68 7.36
CA TRP A 344 -10.57 -20.96 8.16
C TRP A 344 -11.21 -20.30 9.39
N TYR A 345 -10.44 -20.12 10.46
CA TYR A 345 -10.93 -19.69 11.76
C TYR A 345 -10.26 -18.41 12.29
N THR A 346 -11.05 -17.52 12.89
CA THR A 346 -10.56 -16.42 13.73
C THR A 346 -11.29 -16.42 15.08
N TRP A 347 -10.74 -15.71 16.06
CA TRP A 347 -11.25 -15.70 17.43
C TRP A 347 -11.38 -14.28 17.98
N LYS A 348 -12.49 -13.99 18.65
CA LYS A 348 -12.78 -12.69 19.26
C LYS A 348 -12.97 -12.88 20.78
N PRO A 349 -11.87 -12.78 21.57
CA PRO A 349 -11.86 -13.19 22.99
C PRO A 349 -12.93 -12.53 23.87
N GLN A 350 -13.26 -11.27 23.57
CA GLN A 350 -14.17 -10.41 24.34
C GLN A 350 -15.61 -10.95 24.31
N GLU A 351 -16.04 -11.43 23.15
CA GLU A 351 -17.37 -12.02 22.91
C GLU A 351 -17.38 -13.55 23.05
N LYS A 352 -16.19 -14.15 23.15
CA LYS A 352 -15.97 -15.61 23.16
C LYS A 352 -16.47 -16.30 21.88
N ALA A 353 -16.41 -15.58 20.75
CA ALA A 353 -16.88 -16.03 19.45
C ALA A 353 -15.72 -16.57 18.57
N VAL A 354 -15.90 -17.77 18.03
CA VAL A 354 -15.10 -18.31 16.91
C VAL A 354 -15.84 -17.98 15.61
N TYR A 355 -15.17 -17.34 14.66
CA TYR A 355 -15.72 -17.13 13.32
C TYR A 355 -15.16 -18.20 12.38
N ALA A 356 -16.03 -18.79 11.57
CA ALA A 356 -15.68 -19.81 10.58
C ALA A 356 -15.93 -19.26 9.17
N PHE A 357 -14.87 -19.06 8.41
CA PHE A 357 -14.91 -18.55 7.04
C PHE A 357 -14.92 -19.73 6.06
N LEU A 358 -16.01 -19.87 5.32
CA LEU A 358 -16.15 -20.86 4.25
C LEU A 358 -15.75 -20.21 2.93
N LEU A 359 -14.62 -20.62 2.34
CA LEU A 359 -14.13 -20.11 1.05
C LEU A 359 -14.93 -20.64 -0.16
N SER A 360 -15.89 -21.53 0.06
CA SER A 360 -16.81 -22.03 -0.96
C SER A 360 -18.13 -22.45 -0.32
N TRP A 361 -19.25 -22.17 -1.00
CA TRP A 361 -20.57 -22.50 -0.49
C TRP A 361 -20.85 -24.01 -0.63
N PRO A 362 -21.21 -24.73 0.44
CA PRO A 362 -21.32 -26.19 0.41
C PRO A 362 -22.60 -26.65 -0.30
N SER A 363 -22.43 -27.41 -1.38
CA SER A 363 -23.52 -27.94 -2.22
C SER A 363 -24.55 -28.81 -1.48
N LYS A 364 -24.19 -29.37 -0.32
CA LYS A 364 -25.06 -30.22 0.51
C LYS A 364 -26.02 -29.43 1.41
N GLY A 365 -25.93 -28.09 1.45
CA GLY A 365 -26.75 -27.25 2.34
C GLY A 365 -26.33 -27.30 3.82
N TYR A 366 -25.20 -27.94 4.14
CA TYR A 366 -24.61 -27.97 5.47
C TYR A 366 -23.07 -28.02 5.39
N VAL A 367 -22.42 -27.59 6.47
CA VAL A 367 -20.96 -27.70 6.69
C VAL A 367 -20.69 -28.52 7.94
N ILE A 368 -19.55 -29.21 7.99
CA ILE A 368 -19.03 -29.85 9.21
C ILE A 368 -17.82 -29.04 9.67
N LEU A 369 -17.83 -28.64 10.94
CA LEU A 369 -16.75 -27.92 11.61
C LEU A 369 -16.23 -28.86 12.69
N SER A 370 -15.06 -29.46 12.48
CA SER A 370 -14.55 -30.57 13.31
C SER A 370 -13.74 -30.11 14.52
N ASP A 371 -13.14 -28.93 14.48
CA ASP A 371 -12.30 -28.40 15.56
C ASP A 371 -13.00 -27.71 16.75
N PRO A 372 -14.18 -27.06 16.58
CA PRO A 372 -14.93 -26.48 17.69
C PRO A 372 -15.43 -27.54 18.70
N ILE A 373 -15.22 -27.26 19.99
CA ILE A 373 -15.75 -28.07 21.09
C ILE A 373 -17.09 -27.45 21.49
N VAL A 374 -18.18 -28.20 21.31
CA VAL A 374 -19.55 -27.71 21.46
C VAL A 374 -20.25 -28.25 22.70
N SER A 375 -21.27 -27.52 23.15
CA SER A 375 -22.08 -27.85 24.32
C SER A 375 -23.49 -27.33 24.08
N GLU A 376 -24.48 -28.21 23.97
CA GLU A 376 -25.86 -27.85 23.56
C GLU A 376 -26.48 -26.72 24.41
N ALA A 377 -26.14 -26.67 25.70
CA ALA A 377 -26.60 -25.63 26.63
C ALA A 377 -25.89 -24.26 26.50
N ARG A 378 -24.87 -24.12 25.62
CA ARG A 378 -24.02 -22.92 25.52
C ARG A 378 -23.60 -22.52 24.11
N THR A 379 -23.56 -23.45 23.16
CA THR A 379 -23.16 -23.19 21.78
C THR A 379 -24.34 -22.66 20.97
N GLN A 380 -24.16 -21.47 20.40
CA GLN A 380 -25.06 -20.89 19.40
C GLN A 380 -24.32 -20.82 18.07
N ALA A 381 -25.04 -20.93 16.96
CA ALA A 381 -24.52 -20.77 15.61
C ALA A 381 -25.32 -19.69 14.89
N ALA A 382 -24.63 -18.82 14.15
CA ALA A 382 -25.21 -17.72 13.39
C ALA A 382 -24.36 -17.50 12.12
N MET A 383 -24.90 -16.78 11.14
CA MET A 383 -24.18 -16.38 9.93
C MET A 383 -24.19 -14.86 9.82
N LEU A 384 -23.03 -14.25 9.58
CA LEU A 384 -22.95 -12.80 9.36
C LEU A 384 -23.77 -12.41 8.11
N GLY A 385 -24.56 -11.34 8.24
CA GLY A 385 -25.51 -10.91 7.21
C GLY A 385 -26.83 -11.69 7.16
N TYR A 386 -27.09 -12.60 8.09
CA TYR A 386 -28.36 -13.35 8.21
C TYR A 386 -28.97 -13.17 9.61
N THR A 387 -30.30 -13.06 9.69
CA THR A 387 -30.99 -12.66 10.94
C THR A 387 -31.22 -13.80 11.91
N ASP A 388 -31.43 -15.02 11.43
CA ASP A 388 -31.92 -16.12 12.26
C ASP A 388 -30.77 -17.04 12.71
N PRO A 389 -30.83 -17.62 13.91
CA PRO A 389 -29.82 -18.57 14.37
C PRO A 389 -29.80 -19.83 13.49
N LEU A 390 -28.60 -20.29 13.16
CA LEU A 390 -28.41 -21.51 12.37
C LEU A 390 -28.73 -22.75 13.20
N LYS A 391 -29.41 -23.71 12.57
CA LYS A 391 -29.60 -25.04 13.14
C LYS A 391 -28.28 -25.80 13.07
N TRP A 392 -27.89 -26.44 14.16
CA TRP A 392 -26.69 -27.26 14.22
C TRP A 392 -26.92 -28.53 15.07
N VAL A 393 -26.08 -29.54 14.88
CA VAL A 393 -26.05 -30.76 15.71
C VAL A 393 -24.59 -31.14 16.03
N PRO A 394 -24.29 -31.69 17.23
CA PRO A 394 -22.94 -32.11 17.58
C PRO A 394 -22.50 -33.32 16.74
N VAL A 395 -21.20 -33.37 16.41
CA VAL A 395 -20.58 -34.46 15.64
C VAL A 395 -19.61 -35.21 16.56
N LYS A 396 -19.53 -36.55 16.38
CA LYS A 396 -18.59 -37.41 17.12
C LYS A 396 -17.32 -37.64 16.29
N PRO A 397 -16.11 -37.67 16.91
CA PRO A 397 -15.86 -37.53 18.34
C PRO A 397 -15.89 -36.08 18.85
N ARG A 398 -15.78 -35.09 17.96
CA ARG A 398 -15.84 -33.65 18.25
C ARG A 398 -16.37 -32.88 17.03
N GLY A 399 -16.72 -31.62 17.23
CA GLY A 399 -17.23 -30.73 16.17
C GLY A 399 -18.76 -30.58 16.15
N LEU A 400 -19.24 -29.86 15.14
CA LEU A 400 -20.65 -29.65 14.84
C LEU A 400 -20.93 -29.67 13.34
N GLN A 401 -22.11 -30.16 12.96
CA GLN A 401 -22.67 -30.01 11.63
C GLN A 401 -23.65 -28.83 11.68
N VAL A 402 -23.41 -27.81 10.86
CA VAL A 402 -24.23 -26.60 10.77
C VAL A 402 -25.00 -26.61 9.46
N TYR A 403 -26.33 -26.49 9.55
CA TYR A 403 -27.21 -26.37 8.39
C TYR A 403 -27.28 -24.90 7.96
N LEU A 404 -26.98 -24.63 6.68
CA LEU A 404 -27.01 -23.29 6.11
C LEU A 404 -28.39 -22.97 5.53
N PRO A 405 -28.83 -21.70 5.53
CA PRO A 405 -30.07 -21.31 4.86
C PRO A 405 -29.95 -21.54 3.34
N ALA A 406 -31.09 -21.82 2.69
CA ALA A 406 -31.14 -22.05 1.25
C ALA A 406 -31.00 -20.74 0.46
N LEU A 407 -29.79 -20.17 0.45
CA LEU A 407 -29.43 -19.00 -0.36
C LEU A 407 -29.38 -19.37 -1.86
N SER A 408 -30.54 -19.50 -2.48
CA SER A 408 -30.64 -19.60 -3.94
C SER A 408 -30.14 -18.30 -4.58
N PRO A 409 -29.17 -18.33 -5.53
CA PRO A 409 -28.60 -17.11 -6.16
C PRO A 409 -29.56 -16.23 -6.99
N GLY A 410 -30.88 -16.42 -6.87
CA GLY A 410 -31.92 -15.59 -7.48
C GLY A 410 -32.50 -14.51 -6.56
N SER A 411 -32.37 -14.63 -5.22
CA SER A 411 -33.00 -13.68 -4.28
C SER A 411 -32.30 -12.32 -4.19
N SER A 412 -31.03 -12.24 -4.59
CA SER A 412 -30.31 -10.96 -4.77
C SER A 412 -30.52 -10.35 -6.16
N LEU A 413 -30.94 -11.14 -7.16
CA LEU A 413 -31.17 -10.65 -8.53
C LEU A 413 -32.43 -9.78 -8.66
N SER A 414 -33.39 -9.88 -7.75
CA SER A 414 -34.48 -8.89 -7.63
C SER A 414 -33.94 -7.54 -7.18
N GLN A 415 -33.22 -7.49 -6.05
CA GLN A 415 -32.64 -6.24 -5.52
C GLN A 415 -31.60 -5.62 -6.49
N GLN A 416 -30.81 -6.44 -7.19
CA GLN A 416 -29.91 -5.95 -8.26
C GLN A 416 -30.67 -5.49 -9.51
N ARG A 417 -31.84 -6.08 -9.83
CA ARG A 417 -32.73 -5.57 -10.90
C ARG A 417 -33.42 -4.27 -10.51
N GLU A 418 -33.78 -4.09 -9.25
CA GLU A 418 -34.33 -2.82 -8.75
C GLU A 418 -33.27 -1.72 -8.76
N MET A 419 -32.04 -1.99 -8.31
CA MET A 419 -30.94 -1.04 -8.49
C MET A 419 -30.64 -0.71 -9.96
N ARG A 420 -30.70 -1.70 -10.87
CA ARG A 420 -30.55 -1.46 -12.32
C ARG A 420 -31.72 -0.69 -12.94
N ARG A 421 -32.97 -0.90 -12.47
CA ARG A 421 -34.15 -0.13 -12.90
C ARG A 421 -34.10 1.32 -12.42
N SER A 422 -33.85 1.53 -11.13
CA SER A 422 -33.69 2.88 -10.54
C SER A 422 -32.56 3.68 -11.23
N ALA A 423 -31.51 3.01 -11.70
CA ALA A 423 -30.45 3.64 -12.49
C ALA A 423 -30.85 3.95 -13.95
N SER A 424 -31.79 3.21 -14.56
CA SER A 424 -32.30 3.49 -15.91
C SER A 424 -33.49 4.45 -15.96
N GLU A 425 -34.29 4.51 -14.89
CA GLU A 425 -35.52 5.32 -14.82
C GLU A 425 -35.26 6.81 -14.52
N GLN A 426 -34.00 7.19 -14.24
CA GLN A 426 -33.56 8.59 -14.08
C GLN A 426 -32.91 9.18 -15.35
N ALA A 427 -32.95 8.49 -16.49
CA ALA A 427 -32.47 8.98 -17.79
C ALA A 427 -33.65 9.30 -18.74
N PRO A 428 -34.00 10.58 -18.98
CA PRO A 428 -35.13 10.97 -19.84
C PRO A 428 -34.80 10.86 -21.35
N CYS A 429 -34.63 9.63 -21.84
CA CYS A 429 -34.33 9.32 -23.24
C CYS A 429 -35.60 9.25 -24.13
N ASN A 430 -36.33 10.36 -24.26
CA ASN A 430 -37.42 10.49 -25.23
C ASN A 430 -36.90 10.98 -26.60
N LEU A 431 -36.57 10.02 -27.48
CA LEU A 431 -36.38 10.27 -28.93
C LEU A 431 -37.61 9.75 -29.69
N PRO A 432 -38.37 10.61 -30.42
CA PRO A 432 -39.52 10.16 -31.19
C PRO A 432 -39.12 9.25 -32.35
N THR A 433 -39.77 8.09 -32.45
CA THR A 433 -39.60 7.17 -33.59
C THR A 433 -40.73 7.37 -34.59
N GLU A 434 -40.55 8.27 -35.56
CA GLU A 434 -41.26 8.25 -36.86
C GLU A 434 -40.39 8.90 -37.96
N LEU A 435 -40.53 8.41 -39.21
CA LEU A 435 -39.90 8.97 -40.41
C LEU A 435 -40.95 9.78 -41.19
N PRO A 436 -40.73 11.08 -41.49
CA PRO A 436 -41.70 11.88 -42.23
C PRO A 436 -41.63 11.64 -43.74
N GLU A 437 -42.78 11.32 -44.35
CA GLU A 437 -42.93 11.36 -45.82
C GLU A 437 -42.93 12.80 -46.35
N PHE A 438 -42.47 12.98 -47.59
CA PHE A 438 -42.53 14.26 -48.31
C PHE A 438 -43.95 14.59 -48.78
N ARG A 439 -44.57 15.68 -48.27
CA ARG A 439 -45.56 16.48 -49.03
C ARG A 439 -45.74 17.93 -48.53
N LYS A 440 -45.84 18.81 -49.53
CA LYS A 440 -46.16 20.26 -49.59
C LYS A 440 -46.66 21.01 -48.32
N ALA A 441 -46.14 22.22 -48.13
CA ALA A 441 -46.66 23.26 -47.23
C ALA A 441 -48.03 23.83 -47.69
N PRO A 442 -48.76 24.58 -46.82
CA PRO A 442 -48.53 26.03 -46.80
C PRO A 442 -48.66 26.74 -45.41
N SER A 443 -48.12 27.97 -45.35
CA SER A 443 -48.53 29.14 -44.55
C SER A 443 -49.07 28.99 -43.09
N GLY A 444 -48.36 29.59 -42.14
CA GLY A 444 -48.90 29.96 -40.81
C GLY A 444 -47.79 30.35 -39.84
N GLY A 445 -47.78 31.60 -39.34
CA GLY A 445 -46.67 32.14 -38.53
C GLY A 445 -47.05 32.44 -37.07
N ALA A 446 -46.13 32.14 -36.14
CA ALA A 446 -46.12 32.69 -34.79
C ALA A 446 -44.70 32.61 -34.19
N SER A 447 -44.18 33.71 -33.64
CA SER A 447 -42.88 33.72 -32.96
C SER A 447 -42.99 33.16 -31.54
N LYS A 448 -42.03 32.31 -31.14
CA LYS A 448 -41.68 32.08 -29.72
C LYS A 448 -40.17 32.22 -29.54
N ARG A 449 -39.77 32.84 -28.42
CA ARG A 449 -38.37 33.09 -28.06
C ARG A 449 -37.67 31.78 -27.68
N MET A 450 -36.39 31.64 -28.02
CA MET A 450 -35.50 30.72 -27.32
C MET A 450 -35.14 31.31 -25.95
N LEU A 451 -35.02 30.45 -24.93
CA LEU A 451 -34.43 30.81 -23.64
C LEU A 451 -32.91 30.56 -23.68
N SER A 452 -32.15 31.34 -22.93
CA SER A 452 -30.69 31.23 -22.85
C SER A 452 -30.25 30.17 -21.83
N PRO A 453 -28.99 29.69 -21.91
CA PRO A 453 -28.48 28.62 -21.03
C PRO A 453 -28.53 28.90 -19.51
N ALA A 454 -28.75 30.14 -19.08
CA ALA A 454 -28.76 30.52 -17.67
C ALA A 454 -29.82 29.77 -16.83
N SER A 455 -31.04 29.64 -17.35
CA SER A 455 -32.16 29.02 -16.60
C SER A 455 -31.92 27.54 -16.24
N SER A 456 -31.11 26.81 -17.01
CA SER A 456 -30.73 25.43 -16.70
C SER A 456 -29.76 25.34 -15.52
N ILE A 457 -28.97 26.39 -15.27
CA ILE A 457 -28.05 26.48 -14.13
C ILE A 457 -28.83 26.92 -12.88
N GLU A 458 -29.75 27.87 -13.01
CA GLU A 458 -30.64 28.29 -11.91
C GLU A 458 -31.48 27.11 -11.40
N LEU A 459 -32.12 26.34 -12.28
CA LEU A 459 -32.86 25.14 -11.91
C LEU A 459 -31.99 24.06 -11.22
N PHE A 460 -30.71 23.94 -11.59
CA PHE A 460 -29.78 23.01 -10.93
C PHE A 460 -29.35 23.50 -9.54
N ILE A 461 -29.16 24.82 -9.38
CA ILE A 461 -28.90 25.46 -8.09
C ILE A 461 -30.12 25.30 -7.18
N GLU A 462 -31.33 25.61 -7.65
CA GLU A 462 -32.57 25.40 -6.89
C GLU A 462 -32.75 23.94 -6.47
N ALA A 463 -32.53 22.98 -7.36
CA ALA A 463 -32.64 21.55 -7.04
C ALA A 463 -31.61 21.10 -5.98
N THR A 464 -30.36 21.55 -6.08
CA THR A 464 -29.32 21.22 -5.09
C THR A 464 -29.51 21.95 -3.76
N GLN A 465 -30.13 23.13 -3.76
CA GLN A 465 -30.45 23.90 -2.56
C GLN A 465 -31.70 23.36 -1.85
N GLN A 466 -32.74 22.96 -2.59
CA GLN A 466 -33.90 22.23 -2.05
C GLN A 466 -33.49 20.87 -1.46
N LYS A 467 -32.52 20.16 -2.08
CA LYS A 467 -31.96 18.94 -1.49
C LYS A 467 -31.27 19.25 -0.15
N ARG A 468 -30.41 20.27 -0.11
CA ARG A 468 -29.69 20.64 1.13
C ARG A 468 -30.64 21.02 2.27
N VAL A 469 -31.71 21.76 1.99
CA VAL A 469 -32.75 22.09 2.99
C VAL A 469 -33.49 20.85 3.50
N LYS A 470 -33.72 19.82 2.65
CA LYS A 470 -34.27 18.53 3.12
C LYS A 470 -33.29 17.77 4.00
N ASP A 471 -32.02 17.72 3.61
CA ASP A 471 -30.97 17.05 4.38
C ASP A 471 -30.78 17.74 5.75
N GLU A 472 -30.73 19.08 5.79
CA GLU A 472 -30.63 19.87 7.03
C GLU A 472 -31.86 19.73 7.95
N ASN A 473 -33.09 19.71 7.40
CA ASN A 473 -34.30 19.43 8.19
C ASN A 473 -34.31 18.00 8.77
N MET A 474 -33.82 17.01 8.03
CA MET A 474 -33.69 15.63 8.51
C MET A 474 -32.68 15.54 9.67
N TYR A 475 -31.53 16.23 9.58
CA TYR A 475 -30.60 16.32 10.70
C TYR A 475 -31.18 17.08 11.90
N GLY A 476 -31.98 18.13 11.67
CA GLY A 476 -32.71 18.82 12.73
C GLY A 476 -33.64 17.89 13.52
N GLN A 477 -34.47 17.11 12.81
CA GLN A 477 -35.37 16.13 13.44
C GLN A 477 -34.62 15.06 14.24
N ILE A 478 -33.48 14.57 13.73
CA ILE A 478 -32.64 13.60 14.47
C ILE A 478 -32.07 14.21 15.76
N VAL A 479 -31.66 15.48 15.75
CA VAL A 479 -31.17 16.18 16.96
C VAL A 479 -32.31 16.46 17.95
N GLU A 480 -33.51 16.75 17.47
CA GLU A 480 -34.70 16.98 18.31
C GLU A 480 -35.18 15.67 18.99
N GLU A 481 -35.22 14.54 18.26
CA GLU A 481 -35.48 13.21 18.81
C GLU A 481 -34.43 12.81 19.88
N LEU A 482 -33.13 13.00 19.59
CA LEU A 482 -32.07 12.70 20.56
C LEU A 482 -32.17 13.57 21.81
N SER A 483 -32.52 14.86 21.66
CA SER A 483 -32.74 15.77 22.79
C SER A 483 -33.96 15.39 23.63
N ALA A 484 -35.02 14.85 23.00
CA ALA A 484 -36.19 14.33 23.72
C ALA A 484 -35.86 13.06 24.54
N VAL A 485 -34.98 12.20 24.04
CA VAL A 485 -34.51 11.00 24.76
C VAL A 485 -33.72 11.37 26.01
N GLU A 486 -32.84 12.38 25.97
CA GLU A 486 -32.07 12.81 27.15
C GLU A 486 -32.94 13.44 28.27
N LEU A 487 -34.13 13.93 27.95
CA LEU A 487 -35.09 14.48 28.92
C LEU A 487 -36.08 13.44 29.48
N GLY A 488 -36.05 12.19 28.99
CA GLY A 488 -37.06 11.17 29.30
C GLY A 488 -36.83 10.34 30.57
N HIS A 489 -35.66 10.41 31.21
CA HIS A 489 -35.27 9.50 32.30
C HIS A 489 -35.22 10.15 33.70
N PRO A 490 -36.21 9.91 34.58
CA PRO A 490 -36.06 10.16 36.00
C PRO A 490 -35.23 9.07 36.71
N ASP A 491 -34.58 9.51 37.79
CA ASP A 491 -33.94 8.72 38.85
C ASP A 491 -32.68 7.88 38.50
N LEU A 492 -31.50 8.41 38.86
CA LEU A 492 -30.36 7.65 39.40
C LEU A 492 -29.29 8.58 40.03
N GLY A 493 -29.73 9.49 40.91
CA GLY A 493 -28.88 10.54 41.46
C GLY A 493 -28.32 10.26 42.86
N LYS A 494 -27.10 9.71 42.97
CA LYS A 494 -26.10 9.91 44.07
C LYS A 494 -24.90 8.94 43.97
N GLU A 495 -23.79 9.34 43.32
CA GLU A 495 -22.44 8.88 43.74
C GLU A 495 -21.26 9.65 43.12
N LYS A 496 -21.38 10.18 41.89
CA LYS A 496 -20.22 10.71 41.14
C LYS A 496 -19.53 11.98 41.69
N GLN A 497 -20.10 12.73 42.63
CA GLN A 497 -19.53 14.02 43.09
C GLN A 497 -18.32 13.93 44.05
N LYS A 498 -17.89 12.74 44.52
CA LYS A 498 -16.82 12.62 45.52
C LYS A 498 -15.40 12.40 44.96
N LYS A 499 -15.22 12.14 43.65
CA LYS A 499 -13.89 11.87 43.05
C LYS A 499 -13.18 13.07 42.41
N GLU A 500 -13.89 14.05 41.83
CA GLU A 500 -13.25 15.16 41.10
C GLU A 500 -12.54 16.19 42.01
N ARG A 501 -12.95 16.34 43.27
CA ARG A 501 -12.37 17.32 44.21
C ARG A 501 -10.92 17.05 44.64
N ASN A 502 -10.36 15.87 44.33
CA ASN A 502 -8.99 15.52 44.73
C ASN A 502 -7.95 15.72 43.61
N LEU A 503 -8.32 15.62 42.33
CA LEU A 503 -7.36 15.77 41.22
C LEU A 503 -6.84 17.22 41.09
N THR A 504 -7.71 18.19 41.32
CA THR A 504 -7.42 19.63 41.17
C THR A 504 -6.49 20.21 42.25
N LYS A 505 -6.17 19.47 43.32
CA LYS A 505 -5.10 19.86 44.27
C LYS A 505 -3.70 19.49 43.79
N HIS A 506 -3.54 18.37 43.09
CA HIS A 506 -2.20 17.87 42.74
C HIS A 506 -1.56 18.65 41.58
N MET A 507 -2.36 19.15 40.63
CA MET A 507 -1.86 19.92 39.47
C MET A 507 -1.31 21.32 39.82
N LYS A 508 -1.62 21.88 40.99
CA LYS A 508 -1.16 23.23 41.38
C LYS A 508 0.26 23.27 41.98
N SER A 509 0.84 22.12 42.34
CA SER A 509 2.21 22.05 42.89
C SER A 509 3.28 22.27 41.80
N LYS A 510 3.21 21.53 40.68
CA LYS A 510 4.22 21.61 39.60
C LYS A 510 4.33 22.99 38.92
N ALA A 511 3.27 23.79 38.95
CA ALA A 511 3.30 25.15 38.39
C ALA A 511 4.19 26.12 39.19
N HIS A 512 4.33 25.92 40.51
CA HIS A 512 5.12 26.82 41.34
C HIS A 512 6.63 26.53 41.27
N LEU A 513 7.01 25.26 41.10
CA LEU A 513 8.41 24.85 41.06
C LEU A 513 9.14 25.38 39.81
N LYS A 514 8.46 25.41 38.65
CA LYS A 514 9.04 25.95 37.41
C LYS A 514 9.40 27.43 37.53
N LYS A 515 8.56 28.22 38.22
CA LYS A 515 8.75 29.67 38.35
C LYS A 515 9.90 30.06 39.29
N CYS A 516 10.36 29.16 40.15
CA CYS A 516 11.55 29.38 40.97
C CYS A 516 12.86 29.16 40.18
N LEU A 517 12.88 28.19 39.26
CA LEU A 517 14.01 27.93 38.35
C LEU A 517 14.21 29.06 37.33
N GLU A 518 13.13 29.70 36.88
CA GLU A 518 13.16 30.86 35.97
C GLU A 518 13.66 32.17 36.63
N LEU A 519 14.01 32.16 37.93
CA LEU A 519 14.43 33.35 38.72
C LEU A 519 15.82 33.26 39.36
N GLY A 520 16.62 32.22 39.09
CA GLY A 520 18.07 32.24 39.32
C GLY A 520 18.55 32.29 40.79
N VAL A 521 17.75 31.81 41.75
CA VAL A 521 18.14 31.76 43.19
C VAL A 521 18.60 30.35 43.56
N SER A 522 19.72 30.25 44.28
CA SER A 522 20.30 29.00 44.78
C SER A 522 20.81 29.15 46.22
N PRO A 523 20.49 28.21 47.12
CA PRO A 523 21.27 27.91 48.32
C PRO A 523 21.81 26.47 48.34
N MET A 524 22.84 26.25 49.16
CA MET A 524 23.73 25.07 49.11
C MET A 524 23.32 23.88 50.00
N ASN A 525 24.03 22.78 49.78
CA ASN A 525 24.15 21.55 50.59
C ASN A 525 24.06 21.75 52.12
N MET A 526 23.47 20.75 52.79
CA MET A 526 23.97 20.19 54.05
C MET A 526 23.77 18.66 54.05
N ASP A 527 24.23 17.96 55.10
CA ASP A 527 24.84 16.64 55.00
C ASP A 527 24.42 15.66 56.13
N ASN A 528 24.60 14.36 55.85
CA ASN A 528 24.88 13.24 56.77
C ASN A 528 23.87 12.60 57.76
N THR A 529 24.14 11.30 58.00
CA THR A 529 23.95 10.44 59.20
C THR A 529 22.56 10.01 59.76
N ASP A 530 22.33 8.68 59.63
CA ASP A 530 22.20 7.65 60.69
C ASP A 530 20.90 7.34 61.50
N VAL A 531 20.89 6.08 61.98
CA VAL A 531 20.01 5.36 62.94
C VAL A 531 18.55 5.09 62.45
N ALA A 532 18.04 3.86 62.23
CA ALA A 532 18.21 2.48 62.74
C ALA A 532 17.21 2.07 63.86
N GLU A 533 17.29 0.80 64.30
CA GLU A 533 16.33 0.02 65.13
C GLU A 533 15.09 -0.47 64.34
N HIS A 534 14.65 -1.74 64.25
CA HIS A 534 14.62 -3.02 65.04
C HIS A 534 13.11 -3.44 65.10
N GLU A 535 12.65 -4.70 65.13
CA GLU A 535 13.30 -6.03 65.22
C GLU A 535 12.39 -7.18 64.71
N ASP A 536 13.02 -8.29 64.26
CA ASP A 536 12.62 -9.73 64.32
C ASP A 536 11.28 -10.26 63.73
N ASP A 537 11.03 -11.56 63.48
CA ASP A 537 11.71 -12.85 63.76
C ASP A 537 11.26 -13.92 62.69
N VAL A 538 11.84 -15.09 62.38
CA VAL A 538 13.06 -15.84 62.80
C VAL A 538 13.51 -16.84 61.69
N GLN A 539 14.83 -17.00 61.45
CA GLN A 539 15.58 -18.23 61.06
C GLN A 539 15.14 -19.16 59.86
N LYS A 540 15.98 -20.05 59.28
CA LYS A 540 17.29 -20.60 59.68
C LYS A 540 18.21 -21.01 58.50
N SER A 541 19.48 -20.59 58.57
CA SER A 541 20.74 -21.37 58.35
C SER A 541 20.99 -22.13 57.02
N SER A 542 21.99 -21.79 56.18
CA SER A 542 23.48 -21.98 56.30
C SER A 542 23.97 -23.33 55.68
N GLU A 543 25.16 -23.49 55.07
CA GLU A 543 26.25 -22.56 54.74
C GLU A 543 27.28 -23.18 53.73
N ILE A 544 28.13 -22.31 53.14
CA ILE A 544 29.54 -22.57 52.69
C ILE A 544 29.77 -23.48 51.44
N ARG A 545 31.02 -23.46 50.92
CA ARG A 545 31.47 -23.76 49.54
C ARG A 545 32.51 -24.94 49.47
N PRO A 546 33.49 -25.04 48.52
CA PRO A 546 33.42 -26.02 47.41
C PRO A 546 34.66 -26.94 47.24
N VAL A 547 34.56 -28.04 46.46
CA VAL A 547 35.68 -28.88 45.96
C VAL A 547 35.36 -29.41 44.53
N THR A 548 36.35 -30.01 43.83
CA THR A 548 36.48 -30.11 42.36
C THR A 548 36.43 -31.52 41.72
N ASP A 549 36.28 -31.52 40.39
CA ASP A 549 36.98 -32.36 39.37
C ASP A 549 36.51 -33.77 38.91
N ALA A 550 37.01 -34.10 37.69
CA ALA A 550 36.97 -35.35 36.91
C ALA A 550 35.61 -35.79 36.32
N ALA A 551 35.29 -35.84 35.01
CA ALA A 551 35.99 -35.71 33.70
C ALA A 551 36.35 -37.02 32.93
N ILE A 552 35.62 -37.26 31.82
CA ILE A 552 35.90 -38.17 30.68
C ILE A 552 35.32 -37.42 29.44
N LYS A 553 36.07 -36.85 28.47
CA LYS A 553 36.98 -37.41 27.41
C LYS A 553 36.26 -38.32 26.41
N HIS A 554 36.44 -38.29 25.08
CA HIS A 554 37.30 -37.56 24.11
C HIS A 554 36.45 -37.38 22.79
N GLN A 555 36.86 -36.83 21.63
CA GLN A 555 38.17 -36.55 21.02
C GLN A 555 38.09 -35.40 19.96
N PHE A 556 39.23 -35.05 19.33
CA PHE A 556 39.43 -33.96 18.34
C PHE A 556 39.42 -34.45 16.89
N SER A 557 39.10 -33.54 15.94
CA SER A 557 39.93 -33.27 14.74
C SER A 557 39.42 -32.06 13.94
N ASP A 558 40.32 -31.11 13.63
CA ASP A 558 40.12 -30.03 12.64
C ASP A 558 40.57 -30.49 11.23
N ALA A 559 39.98 -29.93 10.16
CA ALA A 559 40.64 -29.67 8.85
C ALA A 559 39.69 -29.01 7.80
N ASP A 560 40.10 -27.83 7.31
CA ASP A 560 40.15 -27.32 5.93
C ASP A 560 38.95 -27.34 4.94
N ASP A 561 39.05 -26.42 3.96
CA ASP A 561 38.11 -26.14 2.86
C ASP A 561 38.01 -27.26 1.80
N SER A 562 36.87 -27.33 1.08
CA SER A 562 36.87 -27.28 -0.40
C SER A 562 35.45 -27.10 -1.01
N ASP A 563 35.46 -26.57 -2.23
CA ASP A 563 34.39 -26.37 -3.23
C ASP A 563 33.81 -27.68 -3.84
N GLY A 564 32.68 -27.57 -4.55
CA GLY A 564 31.93 -28.65 -5.23
C GLY A 564 30.59 -29.01 -4.55
N GLY A 565 29.55 -29.49 -5.24
CA GLY A 565 29.39 -29.79 -6.67
C GLY A 565 28.33 -30.90 -6.87
N GLU A 566 27.75 -31.02 -8.07
CA GLU A 566 26.77 -32.06 -8.52
C GLU A 566 25.36 -31.92 -7.84
N GLU A 567 24.19 -32.05 -8.51
CA GLU A 567 23.69 -32.89 -9.64
C GLU A 567 23.45 -34.36 -9.22
N ASP A 568 22.37 -35.06 -9.61
CA ASP A 568 21.05 -34.64 -10.13
C ASP A 568 19.97 -35.71 -9.81
N GLY A 569 18.78 -35.70 -10.44
CA GLY A 569 17.75 -36.73 -10.19
C GLY A 569 16.60 -36.88 -11.20
N ASP A 570 16.90 -37.55 -12.33
CA ASP A 570 16.06 -38.41 -13.17
C ASP A 570 14.68 -37.92 -13.71
N ASP A 571 14.69 -37.43 -14.98
CA ASP A 571 14.06 -38.04 -16.19
C ASP A 571 12.52 -38.33 -16.29
N PRO A 572 11.96 -38.62 -17.49
CA PRO A 572 12.62 -38.92 -18.79
C PRO A 572 12.18 -38.14 -20.05
N ASP A 573 13.05 -38.22 -21.07
CA ASP A 573 12.85 -38.43 -22.51
C ASP A 573 11.71 -37.73 -23.30
N ASP A 574 12.11 -37.03 -24.38
CA ASP A 574 11.42 -37.03 -25.68
C ASP A 574 12.47 -36.63 -26.76
N ASP A 575 12.98 -37.60 -27.53
CA ASP A 575 13.97 -37.40 -28.60
C ASP A 575 13.34 -36.84 -29.90
N GLU A 576 14.01 -35.91 -30.57
CA GLU A 576 14.05 -35.87 -32.05
C GLU A 576 15.27 -35.06 -32.54
N ASP A 577 16.09 -35.66 -33.41
CA ASP A 577 17.35 -35.10 -33.90
C ASP A 577 17.18 -33.95 -34.90
N ASP A 578 18.19 -33.07 -34.99
CA ASP A 578 18.67 -32.59 -36.31
C ASP A 578 20.16 -32.17 -36.23
N GLU A 579 21.00 -32.85 -37.01
CA GLU A 579 22.47 -32.77 -37.01
C GLU A 579 22.99 -31.61 -37.88
N TYR A 580 23.88 -30.75 -37.36
CA TYR A 580 24.87 -30.07 -38.24
C TYR A 580 26.14 -29.58 -37.54
N ASP A 581 27.28 -30.08 -38.00
CA ASP A 581 28.63 -29.76 -37.53
C ASP A 581 29.19 -28.48 -38.20
N GLY A 582 30.18 -27.80 -37.59
CA GLY A 582 30.88 -26.71 -38.31
C GLY A 582 31.64 -25.62 -37.53
N ASP A 583 32.69 -25.96 -36.77
CA ASP A 583 33.72 -24.96 -36.42
C ASP A 583 34.56 -24.58 -37.66
N SER A 584 34.77 -23.28 -37.88
CA SER A 584 35.91 -22.71 -38.62
C SER A 584 35.95 -21.18 -38.56
N THR A 585 36.75 -20.63 -37.63
CA THR A 585 37.52 -19.39 -37.89
C THR A 585 38.94 -19.80 -38.35
N PRO A 586 39.75 -18.99 -39.08
CA PRO A 586 39.97 -17.55 -38.84
C PRO A 586 40.40 -16.68 -40.07
N ARG A 587 40.96 -15.49 -39.76
CA ARG A 587 41.83 -14.59 -40.56
C ARG A 587 41.23 -13.48 -41.45
N THR A 588 41.11 -12.30 -40.82
CA THR A 588 41.87 -11.07 -41.15
C THR A 588 42.38 -10.80 -42.59
N GLN A 589 42.03 -9.64 -43.14
CA GLN A 589 42.97 -8.79 -43.90
C GLN A 589 42.56 -7.29 -43.88
N SER A 590 43.48 -6.39 -44.29
CA SER A 590 43.46 -4.97 -43.84
C SER A 590 43.77 -3.94 -44.95
N ARG A 591 43.03 -2.81 -44.96
CA ARG A 591 43.38 -1.42 -45.42
C ARG A 591 42.09 -0.58 -45.37
N SER A 592 41.98 0.62 -44.82
CA SER A 592 42.84 1.84 -44.80
C SER A 592 42.83 2.64 -46.11
N THR A 593 42.13 3.78 -46.12
CA THR A 593 42.60 5.09 -46.67
C THR A 593 41.58 6.23 -46.46
N SER A 594 42.06 7.48 -46.52
CA SER A 594 41.39 8.80 -46.53
C SER A 594 42.47 9.84 -46.97
N PRO A 595 42.24 11.16 -47.17
CA PRO A 595 41.01 11.98 -47.03
C PRO A 595 40.74 13.05 -48.15
N GLN A 596 39.52 13.64 -48.18
CA GLN A 596 39.20 15.08 -48.53
C GLN A 596 39.61 15.67 -49.93
N PRO A 597 39.28 16.94 -50.29
CA PRO A 597 38.14 17.84 -49.98
C PRO A 597 37.40 18.38 -51.25
N TYR A 598 36.38 19.25 -51.11
CA TYR A 598 36.19 20.48 -51.95
C TYR A 598 35.10 21.45 -51.40
N THR A 599 35.15 22.73 -51.79
CA THR A 599 34.24 23.85 -51.42
C THR A 599 34.12 24.86 -52.61
N LEU A 600 33.46 26.03 -52.64
CA LEU A 600 32.82 26.93 -51.65
C LEU A 600 31.88 27.94 -52.37
N SER A 601 30.76 28.40 -51.78
CA SER A 601 30.18 29.75 -52.07
C SER A 601 29.20 30.24 -50.96
N LYS A 602 28.87 31.55 -50.98
CA LYS A 602 28.22 32.39 -49.93
C LYS A 602 27.51 33.60 -50.63
N PRO A 603 26.75 34.54 -49.98
CA PRO A 603 26.99 35.14 -48.64
C PRO A 603 25.74 35.53 -47.78
N PHE A 604 25.98 36.29 -46.69
CA PHE A 604 25.05 36.86 -45.70
C PHE A 604 24.57 38.30 -46.09
N PRO A 605 23.66 38.96 -45.32
CA PRO A 605 24.02 39.69 -44.08
C PRO A 605 23.19 39.24 -42.84
N SER A 606 23.59 39.28 -41.57
CA SER A 606 24.62 40.00 -40.76
C SER A 606 24.16 41.30 -40.06
N ILE A 607 23.83 41.21 -38.76
CA ILE A 607 23.91 42.31 -37.78
C ILE A 607 24.50 41.75 -36.48
N SER A 608 25.39 42.52 -35.85
CA SER A 608 25.86 42.34 -34.47
C SER A 608 26.12 43.72 -33.85
N PHE A 609 26.03 43.83 -32.51
CA PHE A 609 26.54 44.98 -31.78
C PHE A 609 27.18 44.55 -30.46
N THR A 610 28.01 45.44 -29.91
CA THR A 610 29.14 45.08 -29.04
C THR A 610 28.90 45.32 -27.56
N LYS A 611 29.70 44.64 -26.71
CA LYS A 611 29.95 45.07 -25.34
C LYS A 611 30.68 46.43 -25.35
N ASN A 612 30.45 47.24 -24.33
CA ASN A 612 31.44 48.17 -23.80
C ASN A 612 31.47 48.01 -22.26
N LEU A 613 32.66 48.09 -21.67
CA LEU A 613 32.83 48.48 -20.28
C LEU A 613 33.37 49.91 -20.29
N ASP A 614 32.87 50.75 -19.39
CA ASP A 614 33.73 51.66 -18.65
C ASP A 614 33.12 51.95 -17.27
N SER A 615 33.69 52.91 -16.53
CA SER A 615 33.75 52.87 -15.07
C SER A 615 33.67 54.26 -14.42
N LYS A 616 33.64 54.24 -13.08
CA LYS A 616 33.89 55.35 -12.13
C LYS A 616 32.80 56.42 -11.85
N GLU A 617 32.43 56.41 -10.56
CA GLU A 617 32.46 57.53 -9.61
C GLU A 617 31.28 58.51 -9.43
N ARG A 618 31.07 58.81 -8.12
CA ARG A 618 30.44 59.99 -7.50
C ARG A 618 28.91 60.16 -7.61
N LEU A 619 28.26 60.78 -6.62
CA LEU A 619 28.44 60.86 -5.15
C LEU A 619 27.17 61.49 -4.54
N GLU A 620 27.02 61.45 -3.21
CA GLU A 620 26.13 62.30 -2.39
C GLU A 620 24.59 62.13 -2.59
N ALA A 621 23.72 62.43 -1.62
CA ALA A 621 23.86 62.48 -0.15
C ALA A 621 22.48 62.60 0.54
N SER A 622 22.43 62.27 1.84
CA SER A 622 21.35 62.59 2.79
C SER A 622 19.99 61.86 2.59
N SER A 623 19.23 61.55 3.65
CA SER A 623 19.41 61.80 5.09
C SER A 623 19.24 60.51 5.90
#